data_AF-A0A2R6DLD6-F1
#
_entry.id   AF-A0A2R6DLD6-F1
#
_cell.length_a   1.000
_cell.length_b   1.000
_cell.length_c   1.000
_cell.angle_alpha   90.00
_cell.angle_beta   90.00
_cell.angle_gamma   90.00
#
_symmetry.space_group_name_H-M   'P 1'
#
loop_
_entity.id
_entity.type
_entity.pdbx_description
1 polymer ?
#
loop_
_entity_poly.entity_id
_entity_poly.type
_entity_poly.pdbx_seq_one_letter_code
_entity_poly.pdbx_strand_id
1 'polypeptide(L)'
;MATTKACPWRRCVTSTNDEFVWLSRPSRTIDDESSDSRRVAGDKLGVYTAAAGAGLSCGARWPLCNGFLGLFPANWPSFIEWFHRLFAMITGFVILGTTYAAWRHTGDRRLRWGSAVALLVLPAQIVLGGLTVTVYTELIQVAHHGAALLIFGALVATTAWAYDDPRTDVTPNEARQVASADD
;
A
#
# COMPACT_ATOMS: atom_id res chain seq x y z
N MET A 1 52.42 -9.10 -33.07
CA MET A 1 51.68 -8.11 -32.25
C MET A 1 50.41 -8.77 -31.75
N ALA A 2 50.37 -9.18 -30.47
CA ALA A 2 49.22 -9.82 -29.85
C ALA A 2 48.39 -8.75 -29.11
N THR A 3 47.14 -8.56 -29.50
CA THR A 3 46.19 -7.72 -28.77
C THR A 3 45.40 -8.58 -27.79
N THR A 4 45.71 -8.49 -26.50
CA THR A 4 44.93 -9.10 -25.43
C THR A 4 43.73 -8.21 -25.09
N LYS A 5 42.50 -8.75 -25.19
CA LYS A 5 41.32 -8.16 -24.54
C LYS A 5 41.03 -8.98 -23.28
N ALA A 6 40.99 -8.31 -22.13
CA ALA A 6 40.62 -8.90 -20.85
C ALA A 6 39.10 -9.21 -20.82
N CYS A 7 38.73 -10.38 -20.29
CA CYS A 7 37.35 -10.84 -20.13
C CYS A 7 37.02 -10.91 -18.63
N PRO A 8 35.99 -10.19 -18.11
CA PRO A 8 35.83 -10.00 -16.65
C PRO A 8 35.07 -11.13 -15.93
N TRP A 9 34.61 -12.17 -16.61
CA TRP A 9 33.81 -13.23 -15.98
C TRP A 9 34.32 -14.62 -16.36
N ARG A 10 34.50 -15.46 -15.35
CA ARG A 10 35.13 -16.79 -15.44
C ARG A 10 34.32 -17.71 -16.35
N ARG A 11 34.95 -18.07 -17.48
CA ARG A 11 34.75 -19.23 -18.38
C ARG A 11 34.39 -18.82 -19.83
N CYS A 12 35.42 -18.48 -20.59
CA CYS A 12 35.47 -18.78 -22.02
C CYS A 12 36.78 -19.52 -22.28
N VAL A 13 36.68 -20.68 -22.94
CA VAL A 13 37.82 -21.38 -23.55
C VAL A 13 37.83 -21.00 -25.03
N THR A 14 39.02 -20.75 -25.57
CA THR A 14 39.26 -20.39 -26.96
C THR A 14 38.77 -21.49 -27.91
N SER A 15 38.07 -21.10 -28.96
CA SER A 15 37.64 -22.00 -30.04
C SER A 15 38.80 -22.18 -31.04
N THR A 16 39.29 -23.41 -31.15
CA THR A 16 40.03 -23.86 -32.33
C THR A 16 39.44 -25.22 -32.71
N ASN A 17 38.83 -25.27 -33.91
CA ASN A 17 38.36 -26.43 -34.66
C ASN A 17 36.94 -26.96 -34.31
N ASP A 18 35.95 -26.47 -35.06
CA ASP A 18 34.76 -27.12 -35.64
C ASP A 18 34.14 -28.40 -35.03
N GLU A 19 33.98 -28.52 -33.71
CA GLU A 19 33.02 -29.46 -33.11
C GLU A 19 32.32 -28.89 -31.87
N PHE A 20 30.99 -28.80 -31.92
CA PHE A 20 30.14 -28.55 -30.74
C PHE A 20 29.89 -29.88 -30.01
N VAL A 21 30.74 -30.23 -29.05
CA VAL A 21 30.46 -31.31 -28.10
C VAL A 21 29.73 -30.72 -26.89
N TRP A 22 28.47 -31.11 -26.69
CA TRP A 22 27.74 -30.85 -25.46
C TRP A 22 28.36 -31.67 -24.32
N LEU A 23 28.89 -31.01 -23.29
CA LEU A 23 29.15 -31.65 -22.01
C LEU A 23 27.81 -32.00 -21.36
N SER A 24 27.36 -33.24 -21.57
CA SER A 24 26.33 -33.90 -20.77
C SER A 24 26.71 -33.74 -19.30
N ARG A 25 25.96 -32.91 -18.56
CA ARG A 25 26.13 -32.81 -17.11
C ARG A 25 25.85 -34.19 -16.49
N PRO A 26 26.63 -34.63 -15.49
CA PRO A 26 26.26 -35.78 -14.69
C PRO A 26 24.95 -35.48 -13.96
N SER A 27 24.04 -36.47 -13.96
CA SER A 27 22.79 -36.50 -13.22
C SER A 27 23.04 -36.16 -11.75
N ARG A 28 22.52 -35.01 -11.31
CA ARG A 28 22.47 -34.68 -9.88
C ARG A 28 21.57 -35.70 -9.20
N THR A 29 22.16 -36.44 -8.27
CA THR A 29 21.46 -37.30 -7.32
C THR A 29 20.46 -36.44 -6.54
N ILE A 30 19.20 -36.86 -6.59
CA ILE A 30 18.18 -36.55 -5.58
C ILE A 30 18.77 -37.05 -4.28
N ASP A 31 19.11 -36.14 -3.36
CA ASP A 31 19.33 -36.34 -1.92
C ASP A 31 20.15 -35.12 -1.42
N ASP A 32 19.46 -34.01 -1.10
CA ASP A 32 19.73 -33.12 0.06
C ASP A 32 18.86 -31.83 -0.07
N GLU A 33 17.55 -31.96 0.13
CA GLU A 33 16.61 -30.82 0.22
C GLU A 33 15.89 -30.86 1.58
N SER A 34 16.64 -30.79 2.69
CA SER A 34 16.01 -30.72 4.03
C SER A 34 16.61 -29.67 4.96
N SER A 35 17.36 -28.66 4.49
CA SER A 35 17.89 -27.61 5.37
C SER A 35 18.18 -26.28 4.69
N ASP A 36 17.16 -25.62 4.12
CA ASP A 36 17.18 -24.15 4.02
C ASP A 36 15.80 -23.49 4.20
N SER A 37 15.09 -23.89 5.26
CA SER A 37 13.80 -23.27 5.63
C SER A 37 13.94 -21.97 6.44
N ARG A 38 15.18 -21.51 6.71
CA ARG A 38 15.45 -20.37 7.63
C ARG A 38 15.81 -19.06 6.93
N ARG A 39 16.06 -19.03 5.61
CA ARG A 39 16.41 -17.79 4.88
C ARG A 39 15.23 -17.00 4.32
N VAL A 40 14.01 -17.51 4.39
CA VAL A 40 12.81 -16.81 3.87
C VAL A 40 11.96 -16.17 4.97
N ALA A 41 12.54 -15.90 6.14
CA ALA A 41 11.87 -15.27 7.28
C ALA A 41 11.91 -13.73 7.27
N GLY A 42 12.38 -13.09 6.19
CA GLY A 42 12.47 -11.63 6.07
C GLY A 42 11.28 -10.95 5.38
N ASP A 43 10.68 -11.57 4.37
CA ASP A 43 9.69 -10.93 3.49
C ASP A 43 8.33 -11.65 3.49
N LYS A 44 7.86 -12.11 4.66
CA LYS A 44 6.63 -12.90 4.71
C LYS A 44 5.55 -12.43 5.68
N LEU A 45 5.62 -11.24 6.26
CA LEU A 45 4.43 -10.76 6.99
C LEU A 45 3.24 -10.57 6.03
N GLY A 46 3.45 -9.94 4.87
CA GLY A 46 2.40 -9.74 3.86
C GLY A 46 1.94 -11.02 3.17
N VAL A 47 2.86 -11.98 2.92
CA VAL A 47 2.51 -13.26 2.29
C VAL A 47 1.90 -14.24 3.29
N TYR A 48 2.33 -14.28 4.56
CA TYR A 48 1.66 -15.09 5.58
C TYR A 48 0.25 -14.59 5.86
N THR A 49 0.00 -13.28 5.89
CA THR A 49 -1.36 -12.76 6.11
C THR A 49 -2.27 -13.00 4.90
N ALA A 50 -1.75 -12.88 3.67
CA ALA A 50 -2.49 -13.23 2.45
C ALA A 50 -2.75 -14.74 2.34
N ALA A 51 -1.76 -15.60 2.69
CA ALA A 51 -1.88 -17.05 2.63
C ALA A 51 -2.66 -17.66 3.81
N ALA A 52 -2.77 -16.95 4.94
CA ALA A 52 -3.57 -17.37 6.09
C ALA A 52 -5.10 -17.27 5.84
N GLY A 53 -5.53 -16.84 4.65
CA GLY A 53 -6.96 -16.71 4.34
C GLY A 53 -7.66 -15.70 5.24
N ALA A 54 -6.94 -14.64 5.64
CA ALA A 54 -7.44 -13.68 6.62
C ALA A 54 -8.75 -13.01 6.18
N GLY A 55 -8.97 -12.83 4.86
CA GLY A 55 -10.22 -12.31 4.28
C GLY A 55 -11.43 -13.24 4.37
N LEU A 56 -11.26 -14.50 4.81
CA LEU A 56 -12.36 -15.44 5.08
C LEU A 56 -12.52 -15.70 6.59
N SER A 57 -11.76 -15.02 7.46
CA SER A 57 -11.71 -15.34 8.89
C SER A 57 -13.00 -14.98 9.61
N CYS A 58 -13.73 -13.98 9.12
CA CYS A 58 -15.09 -13.65 9.56
C CYS A 58 -16.17 -14.56 8.92
N GLY A 59 -15.80 -15.64 8.23
CA GLY A 59 -16.71 -16.62 7.64
C GLY A 59 -17.46 -16.10 6.41
N ALA A 60 -16.79 -15.30 5.58
CA ALA A 60 -17.39 -14.62 4.41
C ALA A 60 -18.59 -13.71 4.74
N ARG A 61 -18.68 -13.24 5.99
CA ARG A 61 -19.76 -12.36 6.44
C ARG A 61 -19.36 -10.90 6.32
N TRP A 62 -20.27 -10.10 5.78
CA TRP A 62 -20.14 -8.66 5.64
C TRP A 62 -21.55 -8.06 5.71
N PRO A 63 -21.79 -6.99 6.50
CA PRO A 63 -20.83 -6.16 7.23
C PRO A 63 -20.38 -6.72 8.60
N LEU A 64 -21.10 -7.70 9.14
CA LEU A 64 -20.82 -8.32 10.45
C LEU A 64 -19.78 -9.46 10.35
N CYS A 65 -19.13 -9.81 11.46
CA CYS A 65 -18.15 -10.90 11.62
C CYS A 65 -18.78 -12.13 12.35
N ASN A 66 -17.99 -13.12 12.78
CA ASN A 66 -18.45 -14.45 13.22
C ASN A 66 -18.48 -14.74 14.74
N GLY A 67 -18.32 -13.76 15.65
CA GLY A 67 -18.42 -13.99 17.11
C GLY A 67 -19.71 -13.49 17.76
N PHE A 68 -19.66 -13.10 19.05
CA PHE A 68 -20.84 -12.73 19.84
C PHE A 68 -21.63 -11.59 19.16
N LEU A 69 -22.93 -11.83 18.91
CA LEU A 69 -23.83 -10.97 18.11
C LEU A 69 -23.37 -10.70 16.66
N GLY A 70 -22.36 -11.43 16.17
CA GLY A 70 -21.68 -11.13 14.92
C GLY A 70 -20.76 -9.90 14.97
N LEU A 71 -20.50 -9.34 16.16
CA LEU A 71 -19.68 -8.12 16.32
C LEU A 71 -18.23 -8.41 16.72
N PHE A 72 -17.94 -9.53 17.40
CA PHE A 72 -16.62 -9.80 17.97
C PHE A 72 -15.88 -10.93 17.23
N PRO A 73 -14.54 -10.95 17.25
CA PRO A 73 -13.75 -12.00 16.61
C PRO A 73 -13.69 -13.28 17.46
N ALA A 74 -13.82 -14.44 16.81
CA ALA A 74 -13.76 -15.75 17.48
C ALA A 74 -12.33 -16.29 17.66
N ASN A 75 -11.40 -15.83 16.82
CA ASN A 75 -10.00 -16.25 16.81
C ASN A 75 -9.08 -15.11 16.31
N TRP A 76 -7.77 -15.31 16.41
CA TRP A 76 -6.77 -14.29 16.06
C TRP A 76 -6.84 -13.80 14.60
N PRO A 77 -6.96 -14.66 13.57
CA PRO A 77 -7.24 -14.22 12.20
C PRO A 77 -8.51 -13.36 12.06
N SER A 78 -9.62 -13.73 12.70
CA SER A 78 -10.85 -12.92 12.69
C SER A 78 -10.65 -11.56 13.37
N PHE A 79 -9.78 -11.47 14.38
CA PHE A 79 -9.45 -10.21 15.05
C PHE A 79 -8.75 -9.23 14.11
N ILE A 80 -7.81 -9.69 13.30
CA ILE A 80 -7.11 -8.85 12.32
C ILE A 80 -8.09 -8.28 11.30
N GLU A 81 -8.98 -9.12 10.77
CA GLU A 81 -10.00 -8.69 9.80
C GLU A 81 -10.98 -7.69 10.41
N TRP A 82 -11.46 -7.96 11.63
CA TRP A 82 -12.32 -7.05 12.37
C TRP A 82 -11.64 -5.71 12.67
N PHE A 83 -10.37 -5.74 13.10
CA PHE A 83 -9.59 -4.56 13.41
C PHE A 83 -9.37 -3.67 12.17
N HIS A 84 -9.10 -4.30 11.03
CA HIS A 84 -9.02 -3.61 9.74
C HIS A 84 -10.34 -2.90 9.40
N ARG A 85 -11.49 -3.56 9.58
CA ARG A 85 -12.82 -2.95 9.36
C ARG A 85 -13.09 -1.78 10.30
N LEU A 86 -12.71 -1.89 11.57
CA LEU A 86 -12.84 -0.81 12.55
C LEU A 86 -12.06 0.43 12.12
N PHE A 87 -10.79 0.27 11.77
CA PHE A 87 -9.96 1.37 11.30
C PHE A 87 -10.47 1.96 9.98
N ALA A 88 -10.92 1.13 9.05
CA ALA A 88 -11.52 1.61 7.81
C ALA A 88 -12.75 2.50 8.05
N MET A 89 -13.60 2.17 9.02
CA MET A 89 -14.74 3.02 9.41
C MET A 89 -14.28 4.37 9.97
N ILE A 90 -13.30 4.36 10.89
CA ILE A 90 -12.74 5.60 11.47
C ILE A 90 -12.16 6.48 10.36
N THR A 91 -11.36 5.90 9.45
CA THR A 91 -10.81 6.62 8.31
C THR A 91 -11.92 7.20 7.41
N GLY A 92 -13.02 6.48 7.20
CA GLY A 92 -14.19 6.98 6.49
C GLY A 92 -14.77 8.26 7.11
N PHE A 93 -14.91 8.30 8.44
CA PHE A 93 -15.35 9.51 9.15
C PHE A 93 -14.33 10.65 9.06
N VAL A 94 -13.04 10.34 9.11
CA VAL A 94 -11.99 11.35 8.90
C VAL A 94 -12.09 11.95 7.49
N ILE A 95 -12.29 11.14 6.44
CA ILE A 95 -12.48 11.62 5.07
C ILE A 95 -13.69 12.57 4.98
N LEU A 96 -14.81 12.22 5.61
CA LEU A 96 -15.99 13.08 5.68
C LEU A 96 -15.69 14.41 6.39
N GLY A 97 -15.01 14.36 7.54
CA GLY A 97 -14.61 15.53 8.31
C GLY A 97 -13.64 16.44 7.55
N THR A 98 -12.62 15.87 6.92
CA THR A 98 -11.65 16.59 6.08
C THR A 98 -12.34 17.25 4.90
N THR A 99 -13.25 16.55 4.22
CA THR A 99 -14.00 17.12 3.09
C THR A 99 -14.93 18.24 3.57
N TYR A 100 -15.66 18.03 4.66
CA TYR A 100 -16.49 19.08 5.25
C TYR A 100 -15.67 20.33 5.60
N ALA A 101 -14.54 20.16 6.28
CA ALA A 101 -13.65 21.26 6.66
C ALA A 101 -13.07 21.97 5.43
N ALA A 102 -12.64 21.22 4.41
CA ALA A 102 -12.12 21.77 3.16
C ALA A 102 -13.17 22.61 2.41
N TRP A 103 -14.44 22.28 2.53
CA TRP A 103 -15.51 23.00 1.84
C TRP A 103 -16.09 24.17 2.65
N ARG A 104 -15.98 24.12 3.98
CA ARG A 104 -16.48 25.18 4.87
C ARG A 104 -15.44 26.23 5.25
N HIS A 105 -14.18 25.85 5.40
CA HIS A 105 -13.17 26.71 6.02
C HIS A 105 -12.06 27.17 5.07
N THR A 106 -11.95 26.61 3.86
CA THR A 106 -10.97 27.07 2.87
C THR A 106 -11.61 27.40 1.52
N GLY A 107 -11.03 28.41 0.86
CA GLY A 107 -11.31 28.77 -0.53
C GLY A 107 -10.41 28.05 -1.54
N ASP A 108 -9.41 27.29 -1.09
CA ASP A 108 -8.48 26.62 -1.98
C ASP A 108 -9.14 25.45 -2.72
N ARG A 109 -9.20 25.60 -4.05
CA ARG A 109 -9.77 24.62 -4.97
C ARG A 109 -9.02 23.29 -4.95
N ARG A 110 -7.71 23.28 -4.68
CA ARG A 110 -6.88 22.06 -4.59
C ARG A 110 -7.31 21.18 -3.42
N LEU A 111 -7.47 21.77 -2.23
CA LEU A 111 -7.93 21.08 -1.02
C LEU A 111 -9.35 20.51 -1.21
N ARG A 112 -10.23 21.29 -1.85
CA ARG A 112 -11.61 20.86 -2.13
C ARG A 112 -11.66 19.68 -3.10
N TRP A 113 -10.91 19.72 -4.19
CA TRP A 113 -10.88 18.60 -5.15
C TRP A 113 -10.16 17.37 -4.60
N GLY A 114 -9.03 17.54 -3.90
CA GLY A 114 -8.31 16.43 -3.29
C GLY A 114 -9.17 15.67 -2.28
N SER A 115 -9.84 16.40 -1.37
CA SER A 115 -10.78 15.80 -0.42
C SER A 115 -12.01 15.20 -1.12
N ALA A 116 -12.55 15.84 -2.16
CA ALA A 116 -13.68 15.31 -2.93
C ALA A 116 -13.35 14.00 -3.64
N VAL A 117 -12.15 13.85 -4.22
CA VAL A 117 -11.71 12.59 -4.84
C VAL A 117 -11.70 11.46 -3.81
N ALA A 118 -11.10 11.69 -2.64
CA ALA A 118 -11.11 10.70 -1.56
C ALA A 118 -12.53 10.30 -1.14
N LEU A 119 -13.43 11.28 -1.01
CA LEU A 119 -14.82 11.04 -0.65
C LEU A 119 -15.60 10.27 -1.73
N LEU A 120 -15.38 10.57 -3.01
CA LEU A 120 -16.08 9.93 -4.13
C LEU A 120 -15.59 8.49 -4.40
N VAL A 121 -14.32 8.20 -4.13
CA VAL A 121 -13.77 6.84 -4.30
C VAL A 121 -14.12 5.93 -3.11
N LEU A 122 -14.38 6.50 -1.93
CA LEU A 122 -14.70 5.75 -0.70
C LEU A 122 -15.85 4.73 -0.85
N PRO A 123 -17.00 5.02 -1.49
CA PRO A 123 -18.05 4.02 -1.71
C PRO A 123 -17.57 2.81 -2.53
N ALA A 124 -16.78 3.04 -3.59
CA ALA A 124 -16.20 1.96 -4.36
C ALA A 124 -15.24 1.12 -3.51
N GLN A 125 -14.44 1.77 -2.64
CA GLN A 125 -13.54 1.08 -1.72
C GLN A 125 -14.30 0.18 -0.73
N ILE A 126 -15.43 0.64 -0.20
CA ILE A 126 -16.28 -0.12 0.72
C ILE A 126 -16.86 -1.36 0.01
N VAL A 127 -17.37 -1.20 -1.22
CA VAL A 127 -17.90 -2.31 -2.01
C VAL A 127 -16.81 -3.33 -2.34
N LEU A 128 -15.66 -2.87 -2.83
CA LEU A 128 -14.53 -3.73 -3.16
C LEU A 128 -14.03 -4.47 -1.91
N GLY A 129 -14.00 -3.82 -0.74
CA GLY A 129 -13.62 -4.44 0.53
C GLY A 129 -14.63 -5.48 1.04
N GLY A 130 -15.91 -5.35 0.70
CA GLY A 130 -16.88 -6.43 0.93
C GLY A 130 -16.66 -7.60 -0.02
N LEU A 131 -16.37 -7.33 -1.29
CA LEU A 131 -16.13 -8.34 -2.31
C LEU A 131 -14.83 -9.15 -2.09
N THR A 132 -13.80 -8.56 -1.48
CA THR A 132 -12.60 -9.31 -1.09
C THR A 132 -12.91 -10.41 -0.07
N VAL A 133 -13.98 -10.26 0.71
CA VAL A 133 -14.40 -11.24 1.72
C VAL A 133 -15.40 -12.26 1.17
N THR A 134 -16.27 -11.86 0.25
CA THR A 134 -17.36 -12.72 -0.26
C THR A 134 -17.01 -13.48 -1.54
N VAL A 135 -16.22 -12.89 -2.43
CA VAL A 135 -15.90 -13.45 -3.76
C VAL A 135 -14.43 -13.84 -3.88
N TYR A 136 -13.53 -13.15 -3.19
CA TYR A 136 -12.09 -13.45 -3.09
C TYR A 136 -11.43 -13.79 -4.45
N THR A 137 -11.21 -12.79 -5.30
CA THR A 137 -10.43 -12.95 -6.55
C THR A 137 -9.27 -11.97 -6.61
N GLU A 138 -8.21 -12.35 -7.32
CA GLU A 138 -7.01 -11.51 -7.51
C GLU A 138 -7.36 -10.13 -8.09
N LEU A 139 -8.26 -10.10 -9.07
CA LEU A 139 -8.70 -8.84 -9.68
C LEU A 139 -9.38 -7.91 -8.68
N ILE A 140 -10.24 -8.47 -7.81
CA ILE A 140 -10.93 -7.70 -6.77
C ILE A 140 -9.93 -7.19 -5.71
N GLN A 141 -8.95 -8.02 -5.34
CA GLN A 141 -7.90 -7.60 -4.41
C GLN A 141 -7.08 -6.45 -4.98
N VAL A 142 -6.60 -6.57 -6.23
CA VAL A 142 -5.85 -5.50 -6.90
C VAL A 142 -6.69 -4.22 -7.02
N ALA A 143 -7.96 -4.35 -7.42
CA ALA A 143 -8.87 -3.21 -7.50
C ALA A 143 -9.07 -2.53 -6.12
N HIS A 144 -9.27 -3.32 -5.06
CA HIS A 144 -9.41 -2.83 -3.69
C HIS A 144 -8.15 -2.07 -3.21
N HIS A 145 -6.96 -2.59 -3.51
CA HIS A 145 -5.71 -1.93 -3.14
C HIS A 145 -5.45 -0.67 -3.98
N GLY A 146 -5.79 -0.71 -5.27
CA GLY A 146 -5.69 0.45 -6.17
C GLY A 146 -6.60 1.60 -5.72
N ALA A 147 -7.86 1.31 -5.40
CA ALA A 147 -8.79 2.32 -4.87
C ALA A 147 -8.33 2.85 -3.49
N ALA A 148 -7.80 2.00 -2.60
CA ALA A 148 -7.20 2.45 -1.34
C ALA A 148 -6.03 3.42 -1.57
N LEU A 149 -5.15 3.12 -2.52
CA LEU A 149 -4.00 3.95 -2.84
C LEU A 149 -4.41 5.30 -3.44
N LEU A 150 -5.47 5.34 -4.25
CA LEU A 150 -6.03 6.59 -4.77
C LEU A 150 -6.57 7.47 -3.65
N ILE A 151 -7.32 6.89 -2.70
CA ILE A 151 -7.81 7.63 -1.52
C ILE A 151 -6.63 8.15 -0.70
N PHE A 152 -5.67 7.28 -0.40
CA PHE A 152 -4.48 7.64 0.38
C PHE A 152 -3.68 8.77 -0.27
N GLY A 153 -3.40 8.67 -1.58
CA GLY A 153 -2.71 9.70 -2.34
C GLY A 153 -3.45 11.04 -2.35
N ALA A 154 -4.78 11.01 -2.53
CA ALA A 154 -5.61 12.21 -2.49
C ALA A 154 -5.58 12.90 -1.11
N LEU A 155 -5.61 12.13 -0.02
CA LEU A 155 -5.50 12.66 1.34
C LEU A 155 -4.11 13.22 1.65
N VAL A 156 -3.05 12.53 1.22
CA VAL A 156 -1.67 13.02 1.37
C VAL A 156 -1.48 14.32 0.60
N ALA A 157 -1.94 14.40 -0.65
CA ALA A 157 -1.89 15.62 -1.45
C ALA A 157 -2.68 16.76 -0.80
N THR A 158 -3.90 16.49 -0.32
CA THR A 158 -4.74 17.46 0.39
C THR A 158 -4.03 17.98 1.64
N THR A 159 -3.42 17.10 2.42
CA THR A 159 -2.67 17.45 3.63
C THR A 159 -1.44 18.28 3.29
N ALA A 160 -0.65 17.88 2.28
CA ALA A 160 0.53 18.60 1.85
C ALA A 160 0.19 20.03 1.39
N TRP A 161 -0.86 20.19 0.58
CA TRP A 161 -1.31 21.52 0.14
C TRP A 161 -1.89 22.36 1.28
N ALA A 162 -2.49 21.74 2.29
CA ALA A 162 -2.96 22.47 3.47
C ALA A 162 -1.81 23.09 4.29
N TYR A 163 -0.62 22.48 4.24
CA TYR A 163 0.58 23.01 4.90
C TYR A 163 1.42 23.95 4.01
N ASP A 164 1.18 23.97 2.70
CA ASP A 164 1.89 24.81 1.72
C ASP A 164 1.23 26.20 1.54
N ASP A 165 0.18 26.53 2.31
CA ASP A 165 -0.54 27.80 2.22
C ASP A 165 0.25 28.93 2.94
N PRO A 166 0.82 29.93 2.22
CA PRO A 166 1.74 30.93 2.79
C PRO A 166 1.08 31.97 3.69
N ARG A 167 -0.16 31.76 4.14
CA ARG A 167 -0.97 32.74 4.90
C ARG A 167 -0.46 33.04 6.31
N THR A 168 0.72 32.55 6.70
CA THR A 168 1.41 32.89 7.95
C THR A 168 2.57 33.86 7.78
N ASP A 169 2.84 34.35 6.57
CA ASP A 169 3.79 35.45 6.41
C ASP A 169 3.10 36.77 6.77
N VAL A 170 3.20 37.17 8.04
CA VAL A 170 2.97 38.57 8.42
C VAL A 170 3.88 39.39 7.52
N THR A 171 3.30 40.17 6.60
CA THR A 171 4.11 40.97 5.71
C THR A 171 4.90 41.97 6.57
N PRO A 172 6.21 42.18 6.31
CA PRO A 172 7.01 43.13 7.10
C PRO A 172 6.39 44.54 7.17
N ASN A 173 5.51 44.86 6.22
CA ASN A 173 4.80 46.14 6.15
C ASN A 173 3.66 46.26 7.17
N GLU A 174 2.93 45.17 7.48
CA GLU A 174 1.93 45.18 8.57
C GLU A 174 2.60 45.22 9.94
N ALA A 175 3.70 44.48 10.13
CA ALA A 175 4.49 44.56 11.36
C ALA A 175 5.07 45.97 11.59
N ARG A 176 5.45 46.67 10.52
CA ARG A 176 5.96 48.05 10.58
C ARG A 176 4.85 49.07 10.85
N GLN A 177 3.64 48.85 10.33
CA GLN A 177 2.49 49.75 10.56
C GLN A 177 1.98 49.67 12.00
N VAL A 178 1.96 48.48 12.59
CA VAL A 178 1.63 48.30 14.02
C VAL A 178 2.67 49.00 14.89
N ALA A 179 3.96 48.86 14.58
CA ALA A 179 5.03 49.53 15.33
C ALA A 179 5.01 51.06 15.24
N SER A 180 4.49 51.65 14.16
CA SER A 180 4.38 53.11 14.00
C SER A 180 3.09 53.71 14.56
N ALA A 181 2.12 52.89 14.98
CA ALA A 181 0.85 53.35 15.52
C ALA A 181 0.88 53.55 17.05
N ASP A 182 1.96 53.12 17.71
CA ASP A 182 2.16 53.20 19.16
C ASP A 182 3.01 54.41 19.62
N ASP A 183 3.42 55.30 18.69
CA ASP A 183 4.12 56.57 18.95
C ASP A 183 3.18 57.78 18.81
#